data_AF-A0A2S2CWX6-F1
#
_entry.id   AF-A0A2S2CWX6-F1
#
_cell.length_a   1.000
_cell.length_b   1.000
_cell.length_c   1.000
_cell.angle_alpha   90.00
_cell.angle_beta   90.00
_cell.angle_gamma   90.00
#
_symmetry.space_group_name_H-M   'P 1'
#
loop_
_entity.id
_entity.type
_entity.pdbx_description
1 polymer ?
#
loop_
_entity_poly.entity_id
_entity_poly.type
_entity_poly.pdbx_seq_one_letter_code
_entity_poly.pdbx_strand_id
1 'polypeptide(L)'
;MLAHRRRANGRVRMRSGAWRMTTVSMVELQQLLNKVGGILEVDGKAGPETELAIRDAREAAGLPAGGVDDALVAWLQKQPDPSPVVPTEGVVFIARQEVSSRTNYDHACAKPTWPGGESGVTIGIGYDLRFQGDFESCWAPRLPAATAAALRPWIGKQGSAAAAASLSQYSIPFFAAWDVFTALTLPAEVRSTEGAYGDLMPLPPLCRAALVSLVYNRGPGLGDPGDTTGPRSEMRAIHDLIQKNELDKVPAQFLSMQRLWPNAAGLRARRAAEAQMWQDGLAAAKTGG
;
A
#
# COMPACT_ATOMS: atom_id res chain seq x y z
N MET A 1 26.58 15.14 33.31
CA MET A 1 26.75 13.66 33.43
C MET A 1 25.44 13.08 33.93
N LEU A 2 24.64 12.45 33.06
CA LEU A 2 23.94 11.20 33.36
C LEU A 2 23.29 10.72 32.05
N ALA A 3 23.63 9.49 31.71
CA ALA A 3 23.55 8.94 30.38
C ALA A 3 22.12 8.62 29.91
N HIS A 4 21.88 8.88 28.62
CA HIS A 4 20.85 8.24 27.81
C HIS A 4 20.85 6.73 28.02
N ARG A 5 19.74 6.17 28.52
CA ARG A 5 19.43 4.75 28.32
C ARG A 5 18.64 4.59 27.02
N ARG A 6 19.36 4.36 25.91
CA ARG A 6 18.83 3.60 24.77
C ARG A 6 19.01 2.11 25.06
N ARG A 7 17.95 1.34 24.83
CA ARG A 7 17.87 -0.04 24.30
C ARG A 7 16.69 -0.78 24.93
N ALA A 8 15.57 -0.81 24.22
CA ALA A 8 14.64 -1.93 24.30
C ALA A 8 15.08 -2.93 23.24
N ASN A 9 15.90 -3.92 23.62
CA ASN A 9 16.22 -5.05 22.73
C ASN A 9 14.92 -5.82 22.47
N GLY A 10 14.48 -5.82 21.21
CA GLY A 10 13.36 -6.65 20.76
C GLY A 10 13.73 -8.12 20.95
N ARG A 11 12.94 -8.83 21.73
CA ARG A 11 13.06 -10.27 21.93
C ARG A 11 11.94 -10.91 21.10
N VAL A 12 12.24 -11.97 20.32
CA VAL A 12 11.23 -12.73 19.54
C VAL A 12 11.23 -14.20 19.97
N ARG A 13 10.03 -14.78 20.08
CA ARG A 13 9.80 -16.13 20.63
C ARG A 13 9.97 -17.21 19.56
N MET A 14 10.72 -18.28 19.85
CA MET A 14 10.81 -19.46 18.98
C MET A 14 9.80 -20.55 19.34
N ARG A 15 9.56 -21.48 18.39
CA ARG A 15 8.78 -22.74 18.56
C ARG A 15 9.27 -23.63 19.72
N SER A 16 10.51 -23.46 20.18
CA SER A 16 11.11 -24.17 21.33
C SER A 16 11.18 -23.36 22.64
N GLY A 17 10.58 -22.17 22.70
CA GLY A 17 10.52 -21.35 23.92
C GLY A 17 11.77 -20.52 24.24
N ALA A 18 12.85 -20.63 23.48
CA ALA A 18 14.05 -19.80 23.67
C ALA A 18 13.95 -18.46 22.92
N TRP A 19 14.36 -17.37 23.58
CA TRP A 19 14.46 -16.02 23.00
C TRP A 19 15.87 -15.83 22.41
N ARG A 20 16.01 -15.54 21.12
CA ARG A 20 17.28 -15.01 20.56
C ARG A 20 17.25 -13.48 20.60
N MET A 21 18.39 -12.89 20.94
CA MET A 21 18.61 -11.46 20.78
C MET A 21 18.77 -11.20 19.28
N THR A 22 17.83 -10.49 18.67
CA THR A 22 17.99 -9.93 17.33
C THR A 22 18.63 -8.55 17.47
N THR A 23 19.39 -8.12 16.45
CA THR A 23 20.00 -6.79 16.42
C THR A 23 18.99 -5.65 16.27
N VAL A 24 17.75 -5.97 15.87
CA VAL A 24 16.66 -5.02 15.60
C VAL A 24 15.52 -5.14 16.60
N SER A 25 14.80 -4.04 16.82
CA SER A 25 13.55 -4.02 17.60
C SER A 25 12.37 -4.62 16.81
N MET A 26 11.23 -4.91 17.46
CA MET A 26 10.04 -5.40 16.74
C MET A 26 9.48 -4.37 15.77
N VAL A 27 9.46 -3.09 16.16
CA VAL A 27 9.06 -1.96 15.29
C VAL A 27 9.94 -1.93 14.04
N GLU A 28 11.27 -2.00 14.23
CA GLU A 28 12.23 -2.00 13.12
C GLU A 28 12.09 -3.24 12.24
N LEU A 29 11.85 -4.41 12.82
CA LEU A 29 11.56 -5.63 12.07
C LEU A 29 10.30 -5.49 11.21
N GLN A 30 9.19 -4.99 11.77
CA GLN A 30 7.94 -4.79 11.02
C GLN A 30 8.14 -3.79 9.87
N GLN A 31 8.90 -2.71 10.09
CA GLN A 31 9.28 -1.77 9.03
C GLN A 31 10.08 -2.44 7.91
N LEU A 32 11.05 -3.27 8.27
CA LEU A 32 11.87 -4.04 7.33
C LEU A 32 11.03 -5.07 6.54
N LEU A 33 10.18 -5.83 7.21
CA LEU A 33 9.26 -6.78 6.57
C LEU A 33 8.29 -6.10 5.61
N ASN A 34 7.85 -4.88 5.93
CA ASN A 34 6.98 -4.10 5.07
C ASN A 34 7.62 -3.68 3.75
N LYS A 35 8.97 -3.62 3.65
CA LYS A 35 9.65 -3.39 2.36
C LYS A 35 9.40 -4.50 1.35
N VAL A 36 9.17 -5.72 1.82
CA VAL A 36 9.00 -6.93 1.00
C VAL A 36 7.57 -7.48 1.01
N GLY A 37 6.58 -6.63 1.32
CA GLY A 37 5.17 -7.01 1.24
C GLY A 37 4.58 -7.62 2.51
N GLY A 38 5.13 -7.30 3.69
CA GLY A 38 4.56 -7.76 4.96
C GLY A 38 3.12 -7.29 5.26
N ILE A 39 2.68 -6.15 4.71
CA ILE A 39 1.34 -5.53 4.93
C ILE A 39 1.00 -5.39 6.44
N LEU A 40 2.00 -5.05 7.26
CA LEU A 40 1.89 -4.96 8.72
C LEU A 40 1.59 -3.54 9.17
N GLU A 41 0.78 -3.42 10.21
CA GLU A 41 0.82 -2.25 11.09
C GLU A 41 2.10 -2.32 11.95
N VAL A 42 2.77 -1.19 12.12
CA VAL A 42 4.01 -1.11 12.90
C VAL A 42 3.67 -0.78 14.35
N ASP A 43 3.24 -1.79 15.09
CA ASP A 43 2.74 -1.65 16.48
C ASP A 43 3.73 -2.16 17.55
N GLY A 44 4.86 -2.73 17.12
CA GLY A 44 5.88 -3.29 18.00
C GLY A 44 5.46 -4.61 18.67
N LYS A 45 4.37 -5.25 18.25
CA LYS A 45 3.87 -6.50 18.81
C LYS A 45 4.12 -7.67 17.85
N ALA A 46 4.62 -8.77 18.39
CA ALA A 46 4.66 -10.03 17.65
C ALA A 46 3.24 -10.61 17.56
N GLY A 47 2.74 -10.84 16.35
CA GLY A 47 1.44 -11.46 16.11
C GLY A 47 1.43 -12.34 14.85
N PRO A 48 0.30 -13.01 14.56
CA PRO A 48 0.20 -13.95 13.44
C PRO A 48 0.59 -13.35 12.08
N GLU A 49 0.20 -12.10 11.80
CA GLU A 49 0.59 -11.42 10.56
C GLU A 49 2.12 -11.20 10.49
N THR A 50 2.75 -10.85 11.62
CA THR A 50 4.22 -10.71 11.67
C THR A 50 4.92 -12.06 11.47
N GLU A 51 4.40 -13.14 12.05
CA GLU A 51 4.93 -14.49 11.84
C GLU A 51 4.79 -14.96 10.38
N LEU A 52 3.67 -14.62 9.73
CA LEU A 52 3.47 -14.87 8.30
C LEU A 52 4.45 -14.06 7.46
N ALA A 53 4.60 -12.76 7.73
CA ALA A 53 5.56 -11.92 7.02
C ALA A 53 7.01 -12.40 7.18
N ILE A 54 7.38 -12.93 8.36
CA ILE A 54 8.70 -13.56 8.57
C ILE A 54 8.86 -14.79 7.68
N ARG A 55 7.84 -15.66 7.60
CA ARG A 55 7.88 -16.84 6.75
C ARG A 55 8.04 -16.47 5.28
N ASP A 56 7.22 -15.53 4.83
CA ASP A 56 7.22 -15.01 3.46
C ASP A 56 8.58 -14.39 3.11
N ALA A 57 9.14 -13.55 3.98
CA ALA A 57 10.46 -12.96 3.77
C ALA A 57 11.59 -14.01 3.75
N ARG A 58 11.49 -15.07 4.56
CA ARG A 58 12.48 -16.17 4.54
C ARG A 58 12.42 -16.97 3.26
N GLU A 59 11.23 -17.26 2.75
CA GLU A 59 11.04 -17.91 1.46
C GLU A 59 11.62 -17.05 0.32
N ALA A 60 11.29 -15.76 0.29
CA ALA A 60 11.83 -14.82 -0.68
C ALA A 60 13.37 -14.69 -0.61
N ALA A 61 13.94 -14.83 0.59
CA ALA A 61 15.39 -14.83 0.80
C ALA A 61 16.08 -16.17 0.46
N GLY A 62 15.33 -17.22 0.11
CA GLY A 62 15.87 -18.57 -0.08
C GLY A 62 16.44 -19.18 1.20
N LEU A 63 15.98 -18.73 2.37
CA LEU A 63 16.48 -19.19 3.67
C LEU A 63 15.55 -20.29 4.24
N PRO A 64 16.08 -21.25 5.03
CA PRO A 64 15.27 -22.33 5.62
C PRO A 64 14.11 -21.84 6.49
N ALA A 65 13.04 -22.62 6.66
CA ALA A 65 11.97 -22.26 7.59
C ALA A 65 12.51 -21.99 9.01
N GLY A 66 12.10 -20.88 9.63
CA GLY A 66 12.64 -20.45 10.92
C GLY A 66 12.03 -19.14 11.42
N GLY A 67 12.49 -18.70 12.59
CA GLY A 67 12.17 -17.39 13.13
C GLY A 67 13.12 -16.30 12.62
N VAL A 68 13.16 -15.18 13.33
CA VAL A 68 14.06 -14.06 13.04
C VAL A 68 15.48 -14.40 13.48
N ASP A 69 16.44 -14.24 12.59
CA ASP A 69 17.88 -14.35 12.85
C ASP A 69 18.67 -13.31 12.05
N ASP A 70 19.98 -13.25 12.28
CA ASP A 70 20.85 -12.25 11.67
C ASP A 70 20.90 -12.37 10.14
N ALA A 71 20.71 -13.57 9.58
CA ALA A 71 20.69 -13.78 8.14
C ALA A 71 19.45 -13.14 7.51
N LEU A 72 18.27 -13.36 8.09
CA LEU A 72 17.03 -12.72 7.64
C LEU A 72 17.12 -11.20 7.78
N VAL A 73 17.58 -10.69 8.92
CA VAL A 73 17.70 -9.24 9.16
C VAL A 73 18.67 -8.60 8.17
N ALA A 74 19.83 -9.22 7.94
CA ALA A 74 20.81 -8.71 6.98
C ALA A 74 20.29 -8.73 5.54
N TRP A 75 19.46 -9.71 5.17
CA TRP A 75 18.79 -9.73 3.87
C TRP A 75 17.74 -8.61 3.76
N LEU A 76 16.90 -8.45 4.78
CA LEU A 76 15.86 -7.40 4.81
C LEU A 76 16.43 -5.99 4.73
N GLN A 77 17.53 -5.72 5.45
CA GLN A 77 18.20 -4.40 5.44
C GLN A 77 18.77 -4.02 4.07
N LYS A 78 19.05 -5.00 3.21
CA LYS A 78 19.52 -4.78 1.84
C LYS A 78 18.39 -4.55 0.84
N GLN A 79 17.13 -4.78 1.23
CA GLN A 79 16.00 -4.60 0.32
C GLN A 79 15.74 -3.11 0.12
N PRO A 80 15.49 -2.69 -1.12
CA PRO A 80 15.14 -1.30 -1.41
C PRO A 80 13.80 -0.96 -0.77
N ASP A 81 13.56 0.34 -0.57
CA ASP A 81 12.20 0.79 -0.28
C ASP A 81 11.32 0.55 -1.52
N PRO A 82 10.04 0.19 -1.35
CA PRO A 82 9.15 -0.17 -2.44
C PRO A 82 8.78 1.01 -3.35
N SER A 83 9.09 2.24 -2.95
CA SER A 83 8.91 3.44 -3.77
C SER A 83 9.95 4.50 -3.40
N PRO A 84 10.50 5.23 -4.39
CA PRO A 84 11.38 6.36 -4.13
C PRO A 84 10.63 7.62 -3.66
N VAL A 85 9.31 7.68 -3.89
CA VAL A 85 8.48 8.86 -3.58
C VAL A 85 7.66 8.64 -2.32
N VAL A 86 6.98 7.49 -2.22
CA VAL A 86 6.09 7.18 -1.10
C VAL A 86 6.85 6.35 -0.07
N PRO A 87 6.93 6.76 1.21
CA PRO A 87 7.59 5.96 2.23
C PRO A 87 6.89 4.60 2.40
N THR A 88 7.64 3.57 2.82
CA THR A 88 7.14 2.20 2.99
C THR A 88 5.84 2.10 3.79
N GLU A 89 5.70 2.90 4.85
CA GLU A 89 4.47 2.99 5.64
C GLU A 89 3.26 3.42 4.80
N GLY A 90 3.44 4.42 3.93
CA GLY A 90 2.42 4.89 2.99
C GLY A 90 2.07 3.84 1.93
N VAL A 91 3.06 3.13 1.41
CA VAL A 91 2.85 2.03 0.45
C VAL A 91 2.00 0.92 1.09
N VAL A 92 2.34 0.53 2.32
CA VAL A 92 1.58 -0.46 3.08
C VAL A 92 0.19 0.04 3.41
N PHE A 93 0.02 1.30 3.80
CA PHE A 93 -1.29 1.88 4.02
C PHE A 93 -2.18 1.75 2.79
N ILE A 94 -1.68 2.14 1.61
CA ILE A 94 -2.44 2.05 0.35
C ILE A 94 -2.79 0.58 0.06
N ALA A 95 -1.82 -0.34 0.14
CA ALA A 95 -2.08 -1.76 -0.07
C ALA A 95 -3.13 -2.32 0.90
N ARG A 96 -3.10 -1.92 2.18
CA ARG A 96 -4.10 -2.32 3.19
C ARG A 96 -5.50 -1.83 2.84
N GLN A 97 -5.66 -0.69 2.18
CA GLN A 97 -6.99 -0.26 1.72
C GLN A 97 -7.59 -1.20 0.66
N GLU A 98 -6.73 -1.89 -0.10
CA GLU A 98 -7.15 -2.81 -1.16
C GLU A 98 -7.35 -4.24 -0.65
N VAL A 99 -6.45 -4.71 0.22
CA VAL A 99 -6.40 -6.13 0.60
C VAL A 99 -6.53 -6.40 2.11
N SER A 100 -6.66 -5.36 2.93
CA SER A 100 -6.72 -5.40 4.41
C SER A 100 -5.48 -5.95 5.11
N SER A 101 -5.06 -7.18 4.79
CA SER A 101 -3.86 -7.83 5.33
C SER A 101 -3.33 -8.88 4.35
N ARG A 102 -2.11 -9.36 4.63
CA ARG A 102 -1.51 -10.48 3.90
C ARG A 102 -2.36 -11.75 4.00
N THR A 103 -2.87 -12.07 5.19
CA THR A 103 -3.78 -13.22 5.39
C THR A 103 -5.09 -13.05 4.62
N ASN A 104 -5.70 -11.87 4.67
CA ASN A 104 -6.95 -11.61 3.94
C ASN A 104 -6.75 -11.73 2.41
N TYR A 105 -5.56 -11.39 1.90
CA TYR A 105 -5.24 -11.61 0.50
C TYR A 105 -5.42 -13.08 0.09
N ASP A 106 -4.82 -14.02 0.82
CA ASP A 106 -4.91 -15.45 0.52
C ASP A 106 -6.35 -15.97 0.59
N HIS A 107 -7.13 -15.47 1.55
CA HIS A 107 -8.48 -15.94 1.77
C HIS A 107 -9.52 -15.34 0.82
N ALA A 108 -9.37 -14.06 0.44
CA ALA A 108 -10.44 -13.29 -0.19
C ALA A 108 -10.03 -12.52 -1.45
N CYS A 109 -8.76 -12.12 -1.60
CA CYS A 109 -8.35 -11.20 -2.68
C CYS A 109 -7.52 -11.88 -3.79
N ALA A 110 -7.01 -13.09 -3.57
CA ALA A 110 -6.12 -13.75 -4.53
C ALA A 110 -6.83 -14.17 -5.84
N LYS A 111 -8.17 -14.19 -5.86
CA LYS A 111 -8.93 -14.57 -7.06
C LYS A 111 -9.20 -13.37 -7.96
N PRO A 112 -9.25 -13.54 -9.29
CA PRO A 112 -9.77 -12.52 -10.18
C PRO A 112 -11.21 -12.13 -9.81
N THR A 113 -11.48 -10.83 -9.74
CA THR A 113 -12.79 -10.28 -9.36
C THR A 113 -13.27 -9.25 -10.37
N TRP A 114 -14.52 -8.79 -10.24
CA TRP A 114 -15.03 -7.64 -10.98
C TRP A 114 -15.75 -6.72 -10.00
N PRO A 115 -15.24 -5.49 -9.77
CA PRO A 115 -15.81 -4.57 -8.79
C PRO A 115 -17.07 -3.86 -9.29
N GLY A 116 -17.45 -4.03 -10.57
CA GLY A 116 -18.61 -3.39 -11.18
C GLY A 116 -18.26 -2.26 -12.14
N GLY A 117 -19.30 -1.65 -12.72
CA GLY A 117 -19.19 -0.48 -13.59
C GLY A 117 -18.40 -0.74 -14.88
N GLU A 118 -17.57 0.22 -15.25
CA GLU A 118 -16.71 0.14 -16.44
C GLU A 118 -15.41 -0.64 -16.21
N SER A 119 -15.19 -1.18 -15.02
CA SER A 119 -13.96 -1.89 -14.68
C SER A 119 -13.78 -3.18 -15.49
N GLY A 120 -12.53 -3.56 -15.74
CA GLY A 120 -12.15 -4.88 -16.22
C GLY A 120 -12.20 -5.94 -15.13
N VAL A 121 -11.80 -7.16 -15.50
CA VAL A 121 -11.42 -8.15 -14.47
C VAL A 121 -10.23 -7.59 -13.70
N THR A 122 -10.35 -7.53 -12.38
CA THR A 122 -9.32 -7.01 -11.47
C THR A 122 -8.57 -8.17 -10.80
N ILE A 123 -7.24 -8.09 -10.78
CA ILE A 123 -6.35 -9.08 -10.19
C ILE A 123 -5.35 -8.41 -9.23
N GLY A 124 -4.69 -9.22 -8.39
CA GLY A 124 -3.62 -8.71 -7.54
C GLY A 124 -4.09 -7.64 -6.55
N ILE A 125 -3.28 -6.60 -6.38
CA ILE A 125 -3.62 -5.42 -5.56
C ILE A 125 -4.13 -4.34 -6.53
N GLY A 126 -5.44 -4.34 -6.76
CA GLY A 126 -6.14 -3.30 -7.53
C GLY A 126 -5.76 -3.20 -9.03
N TYR A 127 -5.19 -4.25 -9.64
CA TYR A 127 -4.79 -4.21 -11.06
C TYR A 127 -5.97 -4.52 -11.98
N ASP A 128 -6.51 -3.51 -12.64
CA ASP A 128 -7.60 -3.65 -13.62
C ASP A 128 -7.05 -4.02 -15.02
N LEU A 129 -7.38 -5.23 -15.50
CA LEU A 129 -6.94 -5.74 -16.82
C LEU A 129 -7.45 -4.93 -18.01
N ARG A 130 -8.51 -4.11 -17.86
CA ARG A 130 -9.03 -3.25 -18.92
C ARG A 130 -8.13 -2.04 -19.16
N PHE A 131 -7.70 -1.39 -18.08
CA PHE A 131 -7.08 -0.06 -18.15
C PHE A 131 -5.57 -0.07 -17.97
N GLN A 132 -5.02 -1.12 -17.36
CA GLN A 132 -3.59 -1.21 -17.08
C GLN A 132 -2.83 -1.87 -18.25
N GLY A 133 -1.56 -1.48 -18.41
CA GLY A 133 -0.73 -1.71 -19.61
C GLY A 133 -0.23 -3.14 -19.84
N ASP A 134 1.04 -3.27 -20.25
CA ASP A 134 1.64 -4.49 -20.81
C ASP A 134 1.67 -5.69 -19.84
N PHE A 135 0.61 -6.48 -19.87
CA PHE A 135 0.45 -7.72 -19.13
C PHE A 135 1.58 -8.72 -19.40
N GLU A 136 2.14 -8.75 -20.60
CA GLU A 136 3.14 -9.76 -20.98
C GLU A 136 4.49 -9.52 -20.29
N SER A 137 4.90 -8.27 -20.10
CA SER A 137 6.11 -7.98 -19.33
C SER A 137 5.89 -8.01 -17.82
N CYS A 138 4.69 -7.59 -17.37
CA CYS A 138 4.45 -7.34 -15.95
C CYS A 138 3.88 -8.55 -15.22
N TRP A 139 3.00 -9.33 -15.85
CA TRP A 139 2.29 -10.43 -15.20
C TRP A 139 2.68 -11.80 -15.70
N ALA A 140 2.75 -12.01 -17.02
CA ALA A 140 2.96 -13.35 -17.58
C ALA A 140 4.18 -14.12 -17.00
N PRO A 141 5.34 -13.49 -16.73
CA PRO A 141 6.50 -14.19 -16.15
C PRO A 141 6.34 -14.55 -14.67
N ARG A 142 5.37 -13.93 -13.99
CA ARG A 142 5.13 -14.07 -12.54
C ARG A 142 3.95 -14.99 -12.22
N LEU A 143 3.30 -15.52 -13.24
CA LEU A 143 2.09 -16.33 -13.12
C LEU A 143 2.33 -17.75 -13.62
N PRO A 144 1.63 -18.76 -13.06
CA PRO A 144 1.53 -20.05 -13.71
C PRO A 144 1.00 -19.90 -15.15
N ALA A 145 1.57 -20.67 -16.09
CA ALA A 145 1.26 -20.54 -17.52
C ALA A 145 -0.25 -20.65 -17.83
N ALA A 146 -0.96 -21.56 -17.13
CA ALA A 146 -2.40 -21.71 -17.26
C ALA A 146 -3.17 -20.47 -16.79
N THR A 147 -2.78 -19.88 -15.65
CA THR A 147 -3.36 -18.64 -15.15
C THR A 147 -3.15 -17.50 -16.13
N ALA A 148 -1.92 -17.32 -16.63
CA ALA A 148 -1.64 -16.27 -17.60
C ALA A 148 -2.46 -16.45 -18.90
N ALA A 149 -2.55 -17.67 -19.42
CA ALA A 149 -3.35 -17.97 -20.61
C ALA A 149 -4.85 -17.69 -20.41
N ALA A 150 -5.38 -17.95 -19.22
CA ALA A 150 -6.78 -17.68 -18.91
C ALA A 150 -7.10 -16.18 -18.75
N LEU A 151 -6.13 -15.37 -18.32
CA LEU A 151 -6.31 -13.93 -18.12
C LEU A 151 -6.16 -13.11 -19.42
N ARG A 152 -5.29 -13.54 -20.34
CA ARG A 152 -5.03 -12.84 -21.62
C ARG A 152 -6.27 -12.41 -22.40
N PRO A 153 -7.34 -13.23 -22.52
CA PRO A 153 -8.54 -12.82 -23.25
C PRO A 153 -9.28 -11.62 -22.66
N TRP A 154 -9.00 -11.23 -21.40
CA TRP A 154 -9.66 -10.16 -20.67
C TRP A 154 -8.90 -8.83 -20.68
N ILE A 155 -7.69 -8.80 -21.24
CA ILE A 155 -6.89 -7.57 -21.37
C ILE A 155 -7.64 -6.58 -22.27
N GLY A 156 -7.75 -5.33 -21.82
CA GLY A 156 -8.43 -4.26 -22.55
C GLY A 156 -9.96 -4.39 -22.60
N LYS A 157 -10.55 -5.37 -21.91
CA LYS A 157 -12.00 -5.63 -21.96
C LYS A 157 -12.68 -5.30 -20.65
N GLN A 158 -13.89 -4.75 -20.76
CA GLN A 158 -14.78 -4.63 -19.61
C GLN A 158 -15.07 -6.00 -19.01
N GLY A 159 -14.99 -6.08 -17.69
CA GLY A 159 -15.29 -7.29 -16.94
C GLY A 159 -16.79 -7.49 -16.77
N SER A 160 -17.13 -8.61 -16.15
CA SER A 160 -18.48 -8.90 -15.67
C SER A 160 -18.41 -9.90 -14.53
N ALA A 161 -19.50 -10.06 -13.79
CA ALA A 161 -19.59 -11.11 -12.77
C ALA A 161 -19.37 -12.52 -13.37
N ALA A 162 -19.87 -12.77 -14.58
CA ALA A 162 -19.67 -14.03 -15.28
C ALA A 162 -18.19 -14.25 -15.67
N ALA A 163 -17.51 -13.18 -16.12
CA ALA A 163 -16.08 -13.21 -16.41
C ALA A 163 -15.26 -13.62 -15.18
N ALA A 164 -15.47 -12.91 -14.07
CA ALA A 164 -14.82 -13.21 -12.80
C ALA A 164 -15.12 -14.64 -12.32
N ALA A 165 -16.38 -15.07 -12.41
CA ALA A 165 -16.78 -16.42 -12.02
C ALA A 165 -16.07 -17.52 -12.83
N SER A 166 -15.90 -17.32 -14.16
CA SER A 166 -15.18 -18.27 -15.03
C SER A 166 -13.68 -18.39 -14.73
N LEU A 167 -13.12 -17.42 -13.99
CA LEU A 167 -11.72 -17.39 -13.58
C LEU A 167 -11.52 -17.81 -12.12
N SER A 168 -12.58 -18.19 -11.40
CA SER A 168 -12.56 -18.42 -9.95
C SER A 168 -11.69 -19.61 -9.48
N GLN A 169 -11.30 -20.51 -10.39
CA GLN A 169 -10.33 -21.58 -10.11
C GLN A 169 -8.87 -21.10 -10.11
N TYR A 170 -8.59 -19.92 -10.68
CA TYR A 170 -7.24 -19.37 -10.73
C TYR A 170 -6.98 -18.49 -9.51
N SER A 171 -5.74 -18.53 -9.04
CA SER A 171 -5.25 -17.70 -7.95
C SER A 171 -4.04 -16.93 -8.41
N ILE A 172 -3.95 -15.68 -7.96
CA ILE A 172 -2.85 -14.77 -8.20
C ILE A 172 -1.89 -14.87 -7.01
N PRO A 173 -0.62 -15.27 -7.21
CA PRO A 173 0.34 -15.34 -6.13
C PRO A 173 0.57 -13.96 -5.50
N PHE A 174 0.60 -13.90 -4.17
CA PHE A 174 0.78 -12.63 -3.46
C PHE A 174 2.06 -11.90 -3.86
N PHE A 175 3.21 -12.58 -3.93
CA PHE A 175 4.46 -11.94 -4.33
C PHE A 175 4.42 -11.37 -5.74
N ALA A 176 3.75 -12.04 -6.69
CA ALA A 176 3.52 -11.49 -8.02
C ALA A 176 2.68 -10.21 -7.96
N ALA A 177 1.64 -10.19 -7.11
CA ALA A 177 0.80 -9.02 -6.92
C ALA A 177 1.53 -7.86 -6.23
N TRP A 178 2.37 -8.12 -5.23
CA TRP A 178 3.18 -7.11 -4.56
C TRP A 178 4.23 -6.52 -5.50
N ASP A 179 4.92 -7.35 -6.27
CA ASP A 179 5.91 -6.89 -7.26
C ASP A 179 5.27 -5.97 -8.30
N VAL A 180 4.13 -6.38 -8.87
CA VAL A 180 3.42 -5.54 -9.85
C VAL A 180 2.89 -4.26 -9.21
N PHE A 181 2.36 -4.34 -7.98
CA PHE A 181 1.87 -3.16 -7.27
C PHE A 181 2.97 -2.12 -7.07
N THR A 182 4.14 -2.54 -6.58
CA THR A 182 5.25 -1.64 -6.25
C THR A 182 6.03 -1.19 -7.49
N ALA A 183 6.17 -2.03 -8.52
CA ALA A 183 6.93 -1.71 -9.72
C ALA A 183 6.12 -0.99 -10.81
N LEU A 184 4.79 -1.12 -10.80
CA LEU A 184 3.95 -0.60 -11.88
C LEU A 184 2.78 0.24 -11.37
N THR A 185 1.88 -0.33 -10.56
CA THR A 185 0.64 0.33 -10.15
C THR A 185 0.93 1.60 -9.34
N LEU A 186 1.67 1.48 -8.25
CA LEU A 186 2.00 2.61 -7.39
C LEU A 186 2.78 3.70 -8.13
N PRO A 187 3.83 3.41 -8.93
CA PRO A 187 4.48 4.43 -9.75
C PRO A 187 3.55 5.15 -10.73
N ALA A 188 2.57 4.45 -11.32
CA ALA A 188 1.57 5.07 -12.18
C ALA A 188 0.68 6.04 -11.40
N GLU A 189 0.26 5.64 -10.20
CA GLU A 189 -0.56 6.48 -9.31
C GLU A 189 0.21 7.67 -8.74
N VAL A 190 1.51 7.53 -8.49
CA VAL A 190 2.40 8.66 -8.17
C VAL A 190 2.42 9.66 -9.32
N ARG A 191 2.65 9.21 -10.58
CA ARG A 191 2.63 10.10 -11.76
C ARG A 191 1.27 10.76 -11.97
N SER A 192 0.19 10.01 -11.75
CA SER A 192 -1.19 10.52 -11.80
C SER A 192 -1.41 11.64 -10.76
N THR A 193 -0.88 11.43 -9.54
CA THR A 193 -0.91 12.42 -8.46
C THR A 193 -0.10 13.66 -8.81
N GLU A 194 1.12 13.49 -9.32
CA GLU A 194 1.99 14.59 -9.77
C GLU A 194 1.36 15.39 -10.91
N GLY A 195 0.69 14.73 -11.85
CA GLY A 195 -0.04 15.39 -12.93
C GLY A 195 -1.18 16.30 -12.43
N ALA A 196 -1.77 15.98 -11.28
CA ALA A 196 -2.82 16.78 -10.66
C ALA A 196 -2.31 17.83 -9.67
N TYR A 197 -1.25 17.54 -8.91
CA TYR A 197 -0.81 18.34 -7.76
C TYR A 197 0.59 18.98 -7.90
N GLY A 198 1.32 18.68 -8.98
CA GLY A 198 2.70 19.10 -9.18
C GLY A 198 3.72 18.18 -8.51
N ASP A 199 4.99 18.63 -8.45
CA ASP A 199 6.07 17.87 -7.81
C ASP A 199 5.75 17.58 -6.34
N LEU A 200 5.78 16.31 -5.96
CA LEU A 200 5.48 15.86 -4.61
C LEU A 200 6.69 15.96 -3.68
N MET A 201 7.91 15.97 -4.21
CA MET A 201 9.14 15.88 -3.40
C MET A 201 9.30 16.97 -2.33
N PRO A 202 8.83 18.22 -2.51
CA PRO A 202 8.83 19.24 -1.47
C PRO A 202 7.95 18.90 -0.25
N LEU A 203 6.95 18.03 -0.39
CA LEU A 203 6.08 17.64 0.71
C LEU A 203 6.78 16.63 1.64
N PRO A 204 6.49 16.66 2.96
CA PRO A 204 6.94 15.62 3.88
C PRO A 204 6.52 14.22 3.41
N PRO A 205 7.33 13.17 3.65
CA PRO A 205 7.09 11.84 3.09
C PRO A 205 5.68 11.27 3.33
N LEU A 206 5.15 11.39 4.56
CA LEU A 206 3.80 10.91 4.88
C LEU A 206 2.69 11.77 4.27
N CYS A 207 2.93 13.07 4.03
CA CYS A 207 2.00 13.92 3.29
C CYS A 207 1.88 13.45 1.82
N ARG A 208 3.01 13.05 1.20
CA ARG A 208 3.01 12.44 -0.14
C ARG A 208 2.18 11.17 -0.17
N ALA A 209 2.36 10.29 0.82
CA ALA A 209 1.60 9.06 0.95
C ALA A 209 0.09 9.29 1.05
N ALA A 210 -0.34 10.24 1.90
CA ALA A 210 -1.76 10.58 2.06
C ALA A 210 -2.38 11.10 0.75
N LEU A 211 -1.65 11.93 0.01
CA LEU A 211 -2.11 12.47 -1.28
C LEU A 211 -2.19 11.41 -2.37
N VAL A 212 -1.18 10.55 -2.47
CA VAL A 212 -1.19 9.41 -3.42
C VAL A 212 -2.33 8.45 -3.07
N SER A 213 -2.59 8.17 -1.79
CA SER A 213 -3.74 7.36 -1.39
C SER A 213 -5.09 7.98 -1.79
N LEU A 214 -5.21 9.30 -1.71
CA LEU A 214 -6.42 10.01 -2.13
C LEU A 214 -6.66 9.83 -3.64
N VAL A 215 -5.63 10.08 -4.44
CA VAL A 215 -5.70 9.97 -5.90
C VAL A 215 -5.90 8.53 -6.32
N TYR A 216 -5.25 7.56 -5.69
CA TYR A 216 -5.50 6.13 -5.92
C TYR A 216 -6.99 5.80 -5.75
N ASN A 217 -7.64 6.34 -4.71
CA ASN A 217 -9.04 6.03 -4.42
C ASN A 217 -10.05 6.76 -5.29
N ARG A 218 -9.79 8.04 -5.61
CA ARG A 218 -10.76 8.92 -6.27
C ARG A 218 -10.38 9.22 -7.72
N GLY A 219 -9.20 8.87 -8.19
CA GLY A 219 -8.61 9.37 -9.43
C GLY A 219 -8.15 10.83 -9.34
N PRO A 220 -7.32 11.30 -10.30
CA PRO A 220 -6.64 12.59 -10.26
C PRO A 220 -7.52 13.79 -10.62
N GLY A 221 -8.75 13.55 -11.09
CA GLY A 221 -9.62 14.60 -11.61
C GLY A 221 -9.91 15.69 -10.57
N LEU A 222 -9.63 16.94 -10.94
CA LEU A 222 -9.93 18.15 -10.15
C LEU A 222 -11.16 18.91 -10.67
N GLY A 223 -11.68 18.56 -11.84
CA GLY A 223 -12.87 19.18 -12.42
C GLY A 223 -14.17 18.58 -11.87
N ASP A 224 -15.17 19.45 -11.65
CA ASP A 224 -16.57 19.05 -11.55
C ASP A 224 -17.30 19.53 -12.82
N PRO A 225 -18.29 18.79 -13.36
CA PRO A 225 -19.19 19.34 -14.36
C PRO A 225 -20.01 20.49 -13.73
N GLY A 226 -19.75 21.73 -14.13
CA GLY A 226 -20.46 22.91 -13.61
C GLY A 226 -19.81 23.51 -12.36
N ASP A 227 -20.62 23.78 -11.31
CA ASP A 227 -20.24 24.58 -10.13
C ASP A 227 -19.04 24.01 -9.34
N THR A 228 -18.22 24.93 -8.83
CA THR A 228 -17.03 24.72 -7.99
C THR A 228 -17.31 24.11 -6.61
N THR A 229 -18.56 23.81 -6.28
CA THR A 229 -18.99 23.16 -5.01
C THR A 229 -19.21 21.65 -5.12
N GLY A 230 -18.90 21.05 -6.28
CA GLY A 230 -19.11 19.64 -6.56
C GLY A 230 -18.22 18.65 -5.77
N PRO A 231 -18.32 17.35 -6.07
CA PRO A 231 -17.59 16.28 -5.37
C PRO A 231 -16.05 16.38 -5.40
N ARG A 232 -15.46 17.23 -6.26
CA ARG A 232 -14.01 17.47 -6.31
C ARG A 232 -13.58 18.75 -5.58
N SER A 233 -14.49 19.47 -4.91
CA SER A 233 -14.20 20.73 -4.21
C SER A 233 -13.08 20.62 -3.18
N GLU A 234 -13.09 19.62 -2.31
CA GLU A 234 -12.00 19.45 -1.35
C GLU A 234 -10.67 19.05 -2.02
N MET A 235 -10.70 18.30 -3.13
CA MET A 235 -9.48 17.95 -3.86
C MET A 235 -8.81 19.18 -4.50
N ARG A 236 -9.62 20.12 -5.02
CA ARG A 236 -9.15 21.43 -5.49
C ARG A 236 -8.64 22.29 -4.35
N ALA A 237 -9.34 22.32 -3.22
CA ALA A 237 -8.86 23.05 -2.05
C ALA A 237 -7.50 22.54 -1.59
N ILE A 238 -7.28 21.22 -1.55
CA ILE A 238 -5.96 20.63 -1.26
C ILE A 238 -4.92 21.10 -2.28
N HIS A 239 -5.24 21.11 -3.57
CA HIS A 239 -4.34 21.59 -4.61
C HIS A 239 -3.91 23.04 -4.33
N ASP A 240 -4.87 23.94 -4.10
CA ASP A 240 -4.60 25.36 -3.87
C ASP A 240 -3.83 25.60 -2.56
N LEU A 241 -4.13 24.84 -1.50
CA LEU A 241 -3.42 24.90 -0.23
C LEU A 241 -1.95 24.47 -0.38
N ILE A 242 -1.68 23.42 -1.18
CA ILE A 242 -0.30 23.00 -1.49
C ILE A 242 0.44 24.10 -2.24
N GLN A 243 -0.18 24.70 -3.27
CA GLN A 243 0.43 25.80 -4.04
C GLN A 243 0.72 27.05 -3.19
N LYS A 244 -0.11 27.31 -2.17
CA LYS A 244 0.08 28.41 -1.21
C LYS A 244 0.97 28.04 -0.03
N ASN A 245 1.45 26.80 0.04
CA ASN A 245 2.19 26.24 1.18
C ASN A 245 1.43 26.32 2.52
N GLU A 246 0.09 26.26 2.49
CA GLU A 246 -0.80 26.23 3.66
C GLU A 246 -1.10 24.79 4.08
N LEU A 247 -0.04 23.99 4.26
CA LEU A 247 -0.12 22.53 4.42
C LEU A 247 -0.86 22.10 5.71
N ASP A 248 -0.91 22.96 6.73
CA ASP A 248 -1.61 22.72 7.99
C ASP A 248 -3.14 22.69 7.83
N LYS A 249 -3.67 23.28 6.76
CA LYS A 249 -5.12 23.30 6.46
C LYS A 249 -5.60 22.11 5.64
N VAL A 250 -4.69 21.33 5.05
CA VAL A 250 -5.01 20.17 4.20
C VAL A 250 -5.78 19.07 4.94
N PRO A 251 -5.46 18.68 6.21
CA PRO A 251 -6.20 17.65 6.93
C PRO A 251 -7.71 17.93 7.04
N ALA A 252 -8.11 19.19 7.18
CA ALA A 252 -9.51 19.57 7.25
C ALA A 252 -10.27 19.25 5.95
N GLN A 253 -9.59 19.30 4.79
CA GLN A 253 -10.19 18.96 3.50
C GLN A 253 -10.44 17.45 3.37
N PHE A 254 -9.49 16.62 3.82
CA PHE A 254 -9.70 15.17 3.91
C PHE A 254 -10.92 14.82 4.77
N LEU A 255 -11.03 15.43 5.96
CA LEU A 255 -12.17 15.20 6.85
C LEU A 255 -13.49 15.70 6.26
N SER A 256 -13.49 16.87 5.61
CA SER A 256 -14.68 17.43 4.94
C SER A 256 -15.23 16.48 3.87
N MET A 257 -14.35 15.80 3.12
CA MET A 257 -14.77 14.83 2.09
C MET A 257 -15.62 13.67 2.61
N GLN A 258 -15.61 13.38 3.93
CA GLN A 258 -16.49 12.36 4.51
C GLN A 258 -17.97 12.60 4.20
N ARG A 259 -18.38 13.86 4.01
CA ARG A 259 -19.76 14.24 3.64
C ARG A 259 -20.23 13.61 2.33
N LEU A 260 -19.30 13.27 1.43
CA LEU A 260 -19.62 12.67 0.13
C LEU A 260 -20.13 11.23 0.27
N TRP A 261 -19.85 10.57 1.41
CA TRP A 261 -20.25 9.19 1.67
C TRP A 261 -20.75 9.01 3.11
N PRO A 262 -21.91 9.59 3.45
CA PRO A 262 -22.44 9.55 4.81
C PRO A 262 -22.64 8.12 5.33
N ASN A 263 -22.91 7.18 4.41
CA ASN A 263 -23.22 5.78 4.73
C ASN A 263 -22.04 4.81 4.47
N ALA A 264 -20.87 5.28 4.01
CA ALA A 264 -19.72 4.40 3.75
C ALA A 264 -18.67 4.54 4.86
N ALA A 265 -18.84 3.79 5.95
CA ALA A 265 -17.94 3.84 7.11
C ALA A 265 -16.46 3.63 6.75
N GLY A 266 -16.17 2.70 5.83
CA GLY A 266 -14.80 2.43 5.37
C GLY A 266 -14.16 3.62 4.66
N LEU A 267 -14.87 4.28 3.75
CA LEU A 267 -14.35 5.49 3.07
C LEU A 267 -14.15 6.64 4.04
N ARG A 268 -15.05 6.81 5.01
CA ARG A 268 -14.90 7.84 6.05
C ARG A 268 -13.68 7.58 6.93
N ALA A 269 -13.47 6.33 7.34
CA ALA A 269 -12.29 5.92 8.10
C ALA A 269 -11.00 6.12 7.30
N ARG A 270 -10.99 5.79 5.99
CA ARG A 270 -9.85 6.05 5.09
C ARG A 270 -9.50 7.55 5.03
N ARG A 271 -10.48 8.42 4.84
CA ARG A 271 -10.27 9.88 4.83
C ARG A 271 -9.73 10.40 6.18
N ALA A 272 -10.21 9.87 7.30
CA ALA A 272 -9.67 10.22 8.62
C ALA A 272 -8.21 9.76 8.80
N ALA A 273 -7.88 8.55 8.36
CA ALA A 273 -6.53 8.01 8.44
C ALA A 273 -5.55 8.78 7.53
N GLU A 274 -5.98 9.20 6.32
CA GLU A 274 -5.17 10.05 5.46
C GLU A 274 -4.94 11.45 6.06
N ALA A 275 -5.97 12.03 6.71
CA ALA A 275 -5.83 13.28 7.44
C ALA A 275 -4.80 13.16 8.59
N GLN A 276 -4.86 12.07 9.36
CA GLN A 276 -3.91 11.78 10.44
C GLN A 276 -2.49 11.57 9.89
N MET A 277 -2.34 10.77 8.84
CA MET A 277 -1.05 10.54 8.17
C MET A 277 -0.41 11.84 7.69
N TRP A 278 -1.22 12.76 7.14
CA TRP A 278 -0.75 14.09 6.77
C TRP A 278 -0.24 14.87 7.98
N GLN A 279 -0.99 14.87 9.09
CA GLN A 279 -0.58 15.54 10.33
C GLN A 279 0.71 14.96 10.91
N ASP A 280 0.86 13.64 10.90
CA ASP A 280 2.06 12.94 11.35
C ASP A 280 3.27 13.31 10.47
N GLY A 281 3.06 13.44 9.17
CA GLY A 281 4.07 13.95 8.23
C GLY A 281 4.55 15.36 8.56
N LEU A 282 3.62 16.28 8.87
CA LEU A 282 3.97 17.63 9.29
C LEU A 282 4.70 17.66 10.64
N ALA A 283 4.29 16.81 11.58
CA ALA A 283 4.93 16.71 12.89
C ALA A 283 6.37 16.18 12.78
N ALA A 284 6.59 15.14 11.97
CA ALA A 284 7.91 14.57 11.72
C ALA A 284 8.85 15.57 11.02
N ALA A 285 8.35 16.38 10.09
CA ALA A 285 9.14 17.41 9.44
C ALA A 285 9.62 18.52 10.40
N LYS A 286 8.86 18.80 11.46
CA LYS A 286 9.22 19.78 12.49
C LYS A 286 10.25 19.27 13.49
N THR A 287 10.31 17.96 13.71
CA THR A 287 11.24 17.34 14.68
C THR A 287 12.56 16.91 14.05
N GLY A 288 12.60 16.78 12.72
CA GLY A 288 13.79 16.41 11.94
C GLY A 288 14.55 17.57 11.30
N GLY A 289 14.10 18.83 11.49
CA GLY A 289 14.80 20.05 11.06
C GLY A 289 15.48 20.74 12.24
#